data_AF-A0A830CR09-F1
#
_entry.id   AF-A0A830CR09-F1
#
_cell.length_a   1.000
_cell.length_b   1.000
_cell.length_c   1.000
_cell.angle_alpha   90.00
_cell.angle_beta   90.00
_cell.angle_gamma   90.00
#
_symmetry.space_group_name_H-M   'P 1'
#
loop_
_entity.id
_entity.type
_entity.pdbx_description
1 polymer ?
#
loop_
_entity_poly.entity_id
_entity_poly.type
_entity_poly.pdbx_seq_one_letter_code
_entity_poly.pdbx_strand_id
1 'polypeptide(L)'
;MGFVEVVKSMEWEQESYPQYHDFIVLPFFVLFFPTLRFFLDRFVFEKVSRRLMFGKGMQVITNETDEQKKKIRKFKESAWKCVYFLSAEIFALAVTYNEPWFTNTNYEVIQFLDIERDRVYVPIYYYVFNTLLFSLLVLHIYWFVLMFRMLVDQVKSGGQVSEDVRSDSEDEDAHED
;
A
#
# COMPACT_ATOMS: atom_id res chain seq x y z
N MET A 1 -26.26 -15.02 -11.82
CA MET A 1 -25.25 -15.88 -12.47
C MET A 1 -24.48 -15.02 -13.46
N GLY A 2 -23.54 -14.16 -13.05
CA GLY A 2 -23.16 -13.04 -13.96
C GLY A 2 -21.78 -12.39 -13.87
N PHE A 3 -20.99 -12.58 -12.81
CA PHE A 3 -19.62 -12.06 -12.79
C PHE A 3 -18.70 -12.91 -11.94
N VAL A 4 -19.15 -13.27 -10.74
CA VAL A 4 -18.43 -14.21 -9.86
C VAL A 4 -18.21 -15.57 -10.52
N GLU A 5 -19.20 -16.03 -11.29
CA GLU A 5 -19.12 -17.31 -12.04
C GLU A 5 -18.13 -17.22 -13.21
N VAL A 6 -18.06 -16.08 -13.88
CA VAL A 6 -17.11 -15.80 -14.99
C VAL A 6 -15.68 -15.67 -14.46
N VAL A 7 -15.49 -14.96 -13.35
CA VAL A 7 -14.18 -14.82 -12.69
C VAL A 7 -13.71 -16.17 -12.16
N LYS A 8 -14.62 -17.02 -11.68
CA LYS A 8 -14.31 -18.36 -11.18
C LYS A 8 -14.07 -19.39 -12.30
N SER A 9 -14.70 -19.21 -13.47
CA SER A 9 -14.44 -20.05 -14.65
C SER A 9 -13.15 -19.69 -15.39
N MET A 10 -12.57 -18.53 -15.09
CA MET A 10 -11.29 -18.13 -15.67
C MET A 10 -10.20 -18.94 -14.95
N GLU A 11 -9.50 -19.81 -15.68
CA GLU A 11 -8.39 -20.62 -15.17
C GLU A 11 -7.17 -19.72 -14.91
N TRP A 12 -7.23 -18.91 -13.85
CA TRP A 12 -6.15 -18.01 -13.43
C TRP A 12 -4.84 -18.73 -13.10
N GLU A 13 -4.91 -20.04 -12.81
CA GLU A 13 -3.77 -20.89 -12.47
C GLU A 13 -3.12 -21.54 -13.71
N GLN A 14 -3.70 -21.36 -14.90
CA GLN A 14 -3.17 -21.98 -16.11
C GLN A 14 -2.08 -21.11 -16.73
N GLU A 15 -0.83 -21.49 -16.52
CA GLU A 15 0.32 -20.85 -17.17
C GLU A 15 0.26 -21.05 -18.69
N SER A 16 0.23 -19.94 -19.42
CA SER A 16 0.29 -19.94 -20.89
C SER A 16 1.24 -18.84 -21.37
N TYR A 17 1.85 -19.04 -22.53
CA TYR A 17 2.72 -18.03 -23.14
C TYR A 17 1.90 -16.79 -23.52
N PRO A 18 2.45 -15.56 -23.33
CA PRO A 18 1.71 -14.33 -23.54
C PRO A 18 1.18 -14.25 -24.97
N GLN A 19 -0.13 -14.13 -25.11
CA GLN A 19 -0.83 -14.01 -26.38
C GLN A 19 -1.23 -12.55 -26.64
N TYR A 20 -1.44 -12.20 -27.92
CA TYR A 20 -1.91 -10.86 -28.28
C TYR A 20 -3.24 -10.47 -27.61
N HIS A 21 -4.09 -11.46 -27.31
CA HIS A 21 -5.36 -11.26 -26.61
C HIS A 21 -5.15 -10.80 -25.16
N ASP A 22 -4.05 -11.17 -24.50
CA ASP A 22 -3.75 -10.80 -23.11
C ASP A 22 -3.45 -9.29 -22.99
N PHE A 23 -3.05 -8.65 -24.09
CA PHE A 23 -2.80 -7.20 -24.10
C PHE A 23 -4.07 -6.37 -24.27
N ILE A 24 -5.24 -6.99 -24.53
CA ILE A 24 -6.51 -6.27 -24.69
C ILE A 24 -6.93 -5.56 -23.39
N VAL A 25 -6.49 -6.06 -22.23
CA VAL A 25 -6.76 -5.41 -20.92
C VAL A 25 -5.94 -4.14 -20.68
N LEU A 26 -4.81 -3.95 -21.38
CA LEU A 26 -3.94 -2.77 -21.18
C LEU A 26 -4.66 -1.41 -21.36
N PRO A 27 -5.39 -1.14 -22.45
CA PRO A 27 -6.09 0.14 -22.60
C PRO A 27 -7.11 0.38 -21.48
N PHE A 28 -7.75 -0.67 -20.94
CA PHE A 28 -8.64 -0.53 -19.79
C PHE A 28 -7.88 -0.10 -18.54
N PHE A 29 -6.72 -0.70 -18.25
CA PHE A 29 -5.87 -0.28 -17.14
C PHE A 29 -5.37 1.16 -17.29
N VAL A 30 -4.94 1.55 -18.50
CA VAL A 30 -4.47 2.90 -18.81
C VAL A 30 -5.54 3.96 -18.51
N LEU A 31 -6.81 3.66 -18.75
CA LEU A 31 -7.92 4.56 -18.44
C LEU A 31 -8.41 4.43 -16.99
N PHE A 32 -8.36 3.23 -16.43
CA PHE A 32 -8.87 2.93 -15.09
C PHE A 32 -8.10 3.67 -14.00
N PHE A 33 -6.75 3.59 -14.00
CA PHE A 33 -5.93 4.23 -12.98
C PHE A 33 -6.10 5.75 -12.88
N PRO A 34 -6.02 6.55 -13.96
CA PRO A 34 -6.23 7.99 -13.88
C PRO A 34 -7.68 8.34 -13.52
N THR A 35 -8.67 7.56 -13.97
CA THR A 35 -10.07 7.74 -13.59
C THR A 35 -10.29 7.49 -12.10
N LEU A 36 -9.72 6.41 -11.57
CA LEU A 36 -9.78 6.08 -10.15
C LEU A 36 -9.09 7.16 -9.31
N ARG A 37 -7.89 7.60 -9.72
CA ARG A 37 -7.18 8.71 -9.06
C ARG A 37 -8.06 9.96 -9.00
N PHE A 38 -8.61 10.38 -10.15
CA PHE A 38 -9.48 11.55 -10.22
C PHE A 38 -10.72 11.42 -9.32
N PHE A 39 -11.34 10.24 -9.30
CA PHE A 39 -12.51 9.97 -8.47
C PHE A 39 -12.17 10.02 -6.97
N LEU A 40 -11.13 9.32 -6.53
CA LEU A 40 -10.68 9.34 -5.13
C LEU A 40 -10.28 10.75 -4.70
N ASP A 41 -9.55 11.48 -5.55
CA ASP A 41 -9.18 12.86 -5.30
C ASP A 41 -10.40 13.74 -5.08
N ARG A 42 -11.41 13.66 -5.95
CA ARG A 42 -12.56 14.57 -5.94
C ARG A 42 -13.59 14.23 -4.87
N PHE A 43 -13.89 12.95 -4.69
CA PHE A 43 -14.99 12.50 -3.84
C PHE A 43 -14.55 12.12 -2.43
N VAL A 44 -13.35 11.57 -2.27
CA VAL A 44 -12.85 11.09 -0.98
C VAL A 44 -11.89 12.11 -0.39
N PHE A 45 -10.72 12.31 -0.99
CA PHE A 45 -9.65 13.11 -0.37
C PHE A 45 -10.03 14.58 -0.22
N GLU A 46 -10.70 15.19 -1.20
CA GLU A 46 -11.13 16.59 -1.07
C GLU A 46 -12.18 16.78 0.02
N LYS A 47 -13.14 15.85 0.14
CA LYS A 47 -14.18 15.90 1.18
C LYS A 47 -13.61 15.60 2.57
N VAL A 48 -12.74 14.60 2.67
CA VAL A 48 -12.06 14.21 3.92
C VAL A 48 -11.15 15.34 4.39
N SER A 49 -10.30 15.88 3.52
CA SER A 49 -9.43 17.02 3.82
C SER A 49 -10.24 18.24 4.27
N ARG A 50 -11.29 18.60 3.53
CA ARG A 50 -12.15 19.72 3.92
C ARG A 50 -12.87 19.50 5.24
N ARG A 51 -13.35 18.29 5.49
CA ARG A 51 -14.04 17.95 6.74
C ARG A 51 -13.10 17.95 7.94
N LEU A 52 -11.89 17.39 7.78
CA LEU A 52 -10.93 17.22 8.88
C LEU A 52 -10.16 18.51 9.19
N MET A 53 -9.79 19.28 8.16
CA MET A 53 -8.97 20.49 8.35
C MET A 53 -9.80 21.77 8.54
N PHE A 54 -11.07 21.80 8.12
CA PHE A 54 -11.93 22.99 8.17
C PHE A 54 -13.22 22.78 8.96
N GLY A 55 -13.13 22.05 10.08
CA GLY A 55 -14.26 21.79 10.97
C GLY A 55 -14.91 23.08 11.50
N LYS A 56 -16.15 23.33 11.07
CA LYS A 56 -17.17 24.27 11.60
C LYS A 56 -16.65 25.47 12.41
N GLY A 57 -15.77 26.27 11.82
CA GLY A 57 -15.31 27.53 12.38
C GLY A 57 -14.50 28.27 11.34
N MET A 58 -14.96 29.47 10.98
CA MET A 58 -14.32 30.40 10.05
C MET A 58 -14.54 30.13 8.55
N GLN A 59 -15.80 30.32 8.13
CA GLN A 59 -16.05 31.08 6.90
C GLN A 59 -15.49 32.50 7.12
N VAL A 60 -14.24 32.74 6.79
CA VAL A 60 -13.78 34.08 6.43
C VAL A 60 -13.37 34.02 4.97
N ILE A 61 -14.35 34.42 4.16
CA ILE A 61 -14.17 34.89 2.80
C ILE A 61 -13.17 36.05 2.89
N THR A 62 -11.99 35.87 2.31
CA THR A 62 -11.42 36.70 1.22
C THR A 62 -9.98 36.25 1.03
N ASN A 63 -9.66 35.80 -0.19
CA ASN A 63 -8.44 35.09 -0.61
C ASN A 63 -8.33 33.68 -0.03
N GLU A 64 -8.75 32.67 -0.81
CA GLU A 64 -8.14 31.34 -0.75
C GLU A 64 -6.64 31.55 -0.85
N THR A 65 -5.94 31.56 0.28
CA THR A 65 -4.49 31.77 0.30
C THR A 65 -3.90 30.58 -0.41
N ASP A 66 -2.99 30.80 -1.37
CA ASP A 66 -2.32 29.71 -2.09
C ASP A 66 -1.73 28.67 -1.13
N GLU A 67 -1.40 29.07 0.10
CA GLU A 67 -1.04 28.22 1.23
C GLU A 67 -2.09 27.15 1.58
N GLN A 68 -3.38 27.49 1.64
CA GLN A 68 -4.45 26.51 1.89
C GLN A 68 -4.59 25.50 0.73
N LYS A 69 -4.48 25.97 -0.52
CA LYS A 69 -4.48 25.09 -1.70
C LYS A 69 -3.26 24.17 -1.70
N LYS A 70 -2.09 24.69 -1.33
CA LYS A 70 -0.85 23.90 -1.15
C LYS A 70 -1.02 22.83 -0.08
N LYS A 71 -1.63 23.15 1.07
CA LYS A 71 -1.91 22.20 2.16
C LYS A 71 -2.82 21.06 1.70
N ILE A 72 -3.93 21.38 1.04
CA ILE A 72 -4.87 20.37 0.49
C ILE A 72 -4.18 19.51 -0.56
N ARG A 73 -3.38 20.11 -1.45
CA ARG A 73 -2.64 19.36 -2.48
C ARG A 73 -1.64 18.39 -1.85
N LYS A 74 -0.87 18.83 -0.86
CA LYS A 74 0.08 17.96 -0.13
C LYS A 74 -0.65 16.79 0.57
N PHE A 75 -1.77 17.07 1.23
CA PHE A 75 -2.59 16.03 1.84
C PHE A 75 -3.09 15.02 0.80
N LYS A 76 -3.60 15.48 -0.35
CA LYS A 76 -4.05 14.61 -1.45
C LYS A 76 -2.94 13.72 -1.96
N GLU A 77 -1.73 14.27 -2.17
CA GLU A 77 -0.58 13.48 -2.61
C GLU A 77 -0.16 12.43 -1.57
N SER A 78 -0.12 12.79 -0.28
CA SER A 78 0.16 11.83 0.81
C SER A 78 -0.91 10.74 0.91
N ALA A 79 -2.19 11.12 0.81
CA ALA A 79 -3.31 10.19 0.90
C ALA A 79 -3.36 9.21 -0.28
N TRP A 80 -3.11 9.67 -1.51
CA TRP A 80 -2.99 8.79 -2.67
C TRP A 80 -1.85 7.80 -2.53
N LYS A 81 -0.66 8.25 -2.08
CA LYS A 81 0.49 7.36 -1.84
C LYS A 81 0.16 6.28 -0.82
N CYS A 82 -0.53 6.65 0.26
CA CYS A 82 -0.99 5.73 1.30
C CYS A 82 -1.97 4.68 0.75
N VAL A 83 -2.98 5.10 -0.02
CA VAL A 83 -3.95 4.17 -0.64
C VAL A 83 -3.26 3.25 -1.64
N TYR A 84 -2.38 3.78 -2.49
CA TYR A 84 -1.63 2.97 -3.45
C TYR A 84 -0.80 1.90 -2.74
N PHE A 85 -0.02 2.30 -1.72
CA PHE A 85 0.83 1.38 -0.95
C PHE A 85 0.01 0.28 -0.27
N LEU A 86 -1.09 0.64 0.41
CA LEU A 86 -2.00 -0.33 1.03
C LEU A 86 -2.62 -1.29 0.02
N SER A 87 -3.08 -0.77 -1.12
CA SER A 87 -3.71 -1.60 -2.15
C SER A 87 -2.73 -2.60 -2.76
N ALA A 88 -1.48 -2.18 -2.98
CA ALA A 88 -0.42 -3.04 -3.48
C ALA A 88 -0.06 -4.12 -2.45
N GLU A 89 -0.01 -3.78 -1.17
CA GLU A 89 0.25 -4.74 -0.09
C GLU A 89 -0.85 -5.79 0.02
N ILE A 90 -2.12 -5.37 0.01
CA ILE A 90 -3.27 -6.28 0.04
C ILE A 90 -3.26 -7.19 -1.19
N PHE A 91 -2.94 -6.65 -2.37
CA PHE A 91 -2.86 -7.43 -3.60
C PHE A 91 -1.73 -8.45 -3.54
N ALA A 92 -0.53 -8.05 -3.10
CA ALA A 92 0.60 -8.95 -2.91
C ALA A 92 0.24 -10.09 -1.95
N LEU A 93 -0.34 -9.77 -0.79
CA LEU A 93 -0.81 -10.79 0.15
C LEU A 93 -1.88 -11.70 -0.48
N ALA A 94 -2.84 -11.15 -1.22
CA ALA A 94 -3.90 -11.94 -1.85
C ALA A 94 -3.36 -12.92 -2.91
N VAL A 95 -2.42 -12.48 -3.75
CA VAL A 95 -1.77 -13.33 -4.75
C VAL A 95 -0.94 -14.43 -4.07
N THR A 96 -0.20 -14.07 -3.01
CA THR A 96 0.70 -15.01 -2.34
C THR A 96 -0.05 -15.98 -1.42
N TYR A 97 -1.25 -15.63 -0.93
CA TYR A 97 -1.99 -16.42 0.06
C TYR A 97 -2.36 -17.84 -0.41
N ASN A 98 -2.71 -17.99 -1.69
CA ASN A 98 -3.13 -19.29 -2.24
C ASN A 98 -1.95 -20.21 -2.57
N GLU A 99 -0.72 -19.71 -2.50
CA GLU A 99 0.44 -20.48 -2.88
C GLU A 99 0.78 -21.55 -1.83
N PRO A 100 0.99 -22.82 -2.24
CA PRO A 100 1.30 -23.91 -1.31
C PRO A 100 2.54 -23.64 -0.44
N TRP A 101 3.55 -22.99 -1.01
CA TRP A 101 4.80 -22.65 -0.32
C TRP A 101 4.69 -21.46 0.65
N PHE A 102 3.59 -20.72 0.62
CA PHE A 102 3.34 -19.59 1.52
C PHE A 102 2.52 -20.01 2.74
N THR A 103 1.54 -20.90 2.55
CA THR A 103 0.56 -21.23 3.61
C THR A 103 0.71 -22.65 4.15
N ASN A 104 1.22 -23.61 3.37
CA ASN A 104 1.34 -25.00 3.78
C ASN A 104 2.78 -25.36 4.18
N THR A 105 3.00 -25.54 5.48
CA THR A 105 4.21 -26.14 6.05
C THR A 105 4.29 -27.66 5.83
N ASN A 106 3.29 -28.26 5.18
CA ASN A 106 3.21 -29.71 4.99
C ASN A 106 4.26 -30.16 3.97
N TYR A 107 5.29 -30.79 4.52
CA TYR A 107 6.36 -31.59 3.88
C TYR A 107 5.88 -32.62 2.84
N GLU A 108 4.57 -32.80 2.66
CA GLU A 108 3.97 -33.69 1.66
C GLU A 108 4.12 -33.15 0.23
N VAL A 109 4.08 -31.83 0.01
CA VAL A 109 4.34 -31.23 -1.32
C VAL A 109 5.82 -31.41 -1.72
N ILE A 110 6.72 -31.38 -0.73
CA ILE A 110 8.16 -31.66 -0.89
C ILE A 110 8.42 -33.15 -1.18
N GLN A 111 7.53 -34.05 -0.75
CA GLN A 111 7.59 -35.47 -1.10
C GLN A 111 6.98 -35.78 -2.48
N PHE A 112 6.01 -34.98 -2.95
CA PHE A 112 5.34 -35.19 -4.25
C PHE A 112 6.14 -34.63 -5.44
N LEU A 113 6.88 -33.53 -5.23
CA LEU A 113 7.96 -33.12 -6.12
C LEU A 113 9.12 -34.10 -5.89
N ASP A 114 9.57 -34.81 -6.92
CA ASP A 114 10.59 -35.87 -6.91
C ASP A 114 12.00 -35.34 -6.53
N ILE A 115 12.14 -34.77 -5.33
CA ILE A 115 13.37 -34.21 -4.76
C ILE A 115 13.93 -35.21 -3.74
N GLU A 116 14.12 -36.46 -4.16
CA GLU A 116 14.78 -37.47 -3.33
C GLU A 116 16.26 -37.13 -3.07
N ARG A 117 16.85 -36.20 -3.84
CA ARG A 117 18.26 -35.79 -3.72
C ARG A 117 18.53 -34.69 -2.68
N ASP A 118 17.56 -33.83 -2.35
CA ASP A 118 17.81 -32.55 -1.63
C ASP A 118 16.98 -32.37 -0.34
N ARG A 119 16.86 -33.45 0.45
CA ARG A 119 16.13 -33.50 1.74
C ARG A 119 16.52 -32.40 2.76
N VAL A 120 17.73 -31.85 2.67
CA VAL A 120 18.26 -30.86 3.62
C VAL A 120 18.09 -29.42 3.10
N TYR A 121 18.27 -29.20 1.80
CA TYR A 121 18.28 -27.87 1.23
C TYR A 121 16.88 -27.29 1.06
N VAL A 122 15.88 -28.09 0.69
CA VAL A 122 14.51 -27.62 0.46
C VAL A 122 13.89 -26.97 1.71
N PRO A 123 13.94 -27.57 2.92
CA PRO A 123 13.44 -26.92 4.13
C PRO A 123 14.24 -25.65 4.47
N ILE A 124 15.56 -25.66 4.29
CA ILE A 124 16.40 -24.48 4.58
C ILE A 124 16.00 -23.30 3.68
N TYR A 125 15.88 -23.52 2.37
CA TYR A 125 15.43 -22.48 1.44
C TYR A 125 14.02 -21.98 1.78
N TYR A 126 13.11 -22.89 2.11
CA TYR A 126 11.75 -22.54 2.54
C TYR A 126 11.76 -21.60 3.75
N TYR A 127 12.47 -21.94 4.82
CA TYR A 127 12.49 -21.12 6.03
C TYR A 127 13.23 -19.79 5.80
N VAL A 128 14.36 -19.80 5.10
CA VAL A 128 15.09 -18.56 4.77
C VAL A 128 14.21 -17.62 3.94
N PHE A 129 13.55 -18.13 2.92
CA PHE A 129 12.66 -17.34 2.08
C PHE A 129 11.45 -16.80 2.87
N ASN A 130 10.79 -17.64 3.68
CA ASN A 130 9.66 -17.21 4.51
C ASN A 130 10.06 -16.18 5.59
N THR A 131 11.23 -16.33 6.22
CA THR A 131 11.73 -15.32 7.17
C THR A 131 12.03 -13.99 6.50
N LEU A 132 12.53 -14.01 5.26
CA LEU A 132 12.78 -12.80 4.47
C LEU A 132 11.46 -12.13 4.07
N LEU A 133 10.45 -12.91 3.64
CA LEU A 133 9.11 -12.41 3.35
C LEU A 133 8.45 -11.78 4.57
N PHE A 134 8.50 -12.44 5.73
CA PHE A 134 7.94 -11.89 6.96
C PHE A 134 8.65 -10.60 7.39
N SER A 135 9.98 -10.56 7.26
CA SER A 135 10.77 -9.36 7.56
C SER A 135 10.40 -8.19 6.63
N LEU A 136 10.18 -8.47 5.35
CA LEU A 136 9.71 -7.49 4.36
C LEU A 136 8.30 -7.01 4.69
N LEU A 137 7.39 -7.90 5.09
CA LEU A 137 6.04 -7.55 5.52
C LEU A 137 6.06 -6.63 6.75
N VAL A 138 6.87 -6.96 7.77
CA VAL A 138 7.03 -6.10 8.97
C VAL A 138 7.55 -4.72 8.58
N LEU A 139 8.53 -4.66 7.68
CA LEU A 139 9.04 -3.39 7.17
C LEU A 139 7.95 -2.59 6.45
N HIS A 140 7.13 -3.24 5.61
CA HIS A 140 6.00 -2.62 4.93
C HIS A 140 4.95 -2.08 5.91
N ILE A 141 4.60 -2.84 6.96
CA ILE A 141 3.71 -2.39 8.03
C ILE A 141 4.31 -1.18 8.74
N TYR A 142 5.62 -1.19 9.02
CA TYR A 142 6.30 -0.06 9.64
C TYR A 142 6.25 1.21 8.77
N TRP A 143 6.59 1.11 7.48
CA TRP A 143 6.47 2.24 6.55
C TRP A 143 5.04 2.74 6.40
N PHE A 144 4.07 1.83 6.37
CA PHE A 144 2.66 2.17 6.35
C PHE A 144 2.27 2.97 7.59
N VAL A 145 2.66 2.52 8.78
CA VAL A 145 2.42 3.24 10.05
C VAL A 145 3.09 4.60 10.04
N LEU A 146 4.33 4.73 9.55
CA LEU A 146 5.01 6.03 9.40
C LEU A 146 4.24 6.98 8.48
N MET A 147 3.87 6.51 7.29
CA MET A 147 3.12 7.30 6.30
C MET A 147 1.74 7.71 6.84
N PHE A 148 1.06 6.82 7.55
CA PHE A 148 -0.20 7.11 8.20
C PHE A 148 -0.04 8.12 9.33
N ARG A 149 1.00 7.99 10.17
CA ARG A 149 1.31 8.95 11.22
C ARG A 149 1.56 10.34 10.65
N MET A 150 2.39 10.43 9.61
CA MET A 150 2.63 11.69 8.88
C MET A 150 1.34 12.29 8.32
N LEU A 151 0.43 11.46 7.79
CA LEU A 151 -0.88 11.93 7.29
C LEU A 151 -1.77 12.47 8.42
N VAL A 152 -1.81 11.79 9.57
CA VAL A 152 -2.57 12.22 10.75
C VAL A 152 -1.99 13.50 11.33
N ASP A 153 -0.67 13.61 11.41
CA ASP A 153 0.01 14.81 11.89
C ASP A 153 -0.30 16.00 10.97
N GLN A 154 -0.20 15.83 9.65
CA GLN A 154 -0.61 16.84 8.65
C GLN A 154 -2.07 17.32 8.83
N VAL A 155 -2.96 16.45 9.30
CA VAL A 155 -4.36 16.80 9.59
C VAL A 155 -4.50 17.55 10.92
N LYS A 156 -3.86 17.06 11.98
CA LYS A 156 -3.96 17.62 13.33
C LYS A 156 -3.34 19.01 13.45
N SER A 157 -2.20 19.24 12.79
CA SER A 157 -1.53 20.55 12.78
C SER A 157 -2.09 21.51 11.72
N GLY A 158 -3.28 21.22 11.15
CA GLY A 158 -3.92 22.09 10.17
C GLY A 158 -3.06 22.33 8.92
N GLY A 159 -2.24 21.34 8.55
CA GLY A 159 -1.32 21.40 7.42
C GLY A 159 -0.04 22.22 7.66
N GLN A 160 0.27 22.62 8.89
CA GLN A 160 1.65 22.97 9.25
C GLN A 160 2.43 21.66 9.37
N VAL A 161 3.35 21.43 8.43
CA VAL A 161 4.34 20.36 8.55
C VAL A 161 5.19 20.75 9.76
N SER A 162 5.02 20.07 10.89
CA SER A 162 6.01 20.12 11.97
C SER A 162 7.34 19.64 11.38
N GLU A 163 8.42 20.35 11.69
CA GLU A 163 9.78 19.92 11.34
C GLU A 163 9.93 18.43 11.60
N ASP A 164 10.52 17.73 10.63
CA ASP A 164 10.60 16.29 10.61
C ASP A 164 11.07 15.76 11.98
N VAL A 165 10.29 14.83 12.57
CA VAL A 165 10.73 14.02 13.73
C VAL A 165 12.02 13.23 13.44
N ARG A 166 12.50 13.25 12.19
CA ARG A 166 13.79 12.70 11.79
C ARG A 166 15.00 13.46 12.37
N SER A 167 14.81 14.63 12.97
CA SER A 167 15.89 15.46 13.54
C SER A 167 15.84 15.65 15.06
N ASP A 168 14.95 14.99 15.78
CA ASP A 168 14.71 15.28 17.21
C ASP A 168 15.54 14.43 18.19
N SER A 169 16.82 14.16 17.89
CA SER A 169 17.67 13.37 18.79
C SER A 169 19.11 13.88 18.96
N GLU A 170 19.41 15.16 18.71
CA GLU A 170 20.78 15.70 18.85
C GLU A 170 20.94 16.94 19.74
N ASP A 171 19.95 17.34 20.56
CA ASP A 171 20.11 18.53 21.44
C ASP A 171 19.50 18.34 22.85
N GLU A 172 19.81 17.24 23.53
CA GLU A 172 19.63 17.12 24.99
C GLU A 172 20.93 16.65 25.65
N ASP A 173 21.98 17.48 25.66
CA ASP A 173 23.12 17.33 26.59
C ASP A 173 24.03 18.58 26.58
N ALA A 174 23.44 19.74 26.86
CA ALA A 174 24.24 20.95 27.08
C ALA A 174 23.62 21.88 28.11
N HIS A 175 23.29 21.39 29.31
CA HIS A 175 23.19 22.23 30.52
C HIS A 175 23.21 21.39 31.80
N GLU A 176 24.40 21.13 32.36
CA GLU A 176 24.62 21.06 33.81
C GLU A 176 25.98 21.69 34.15
N ASP A 177 25.90 22.89 34.75
CA ASP A 177 26.84 23.67 35.61
C ASP A 177 28.37 23.66 35.39
#